data_AF-A0A5E6N499-F1
#
_entry.id   AF-A0A5E6N499-F1
#
_cell.length_a   1.000
_cell.length_b   1.000
_cell.length_c   1.000
_cell.angle_alpha   90.00
_cell.angle_beta   90.00
_cell.angle_gamma   90.00
#
_symmetry.space_group_name_H-M   'P 1'
#
loop_
_entity.id
_entity.type
_entity.pdbx_description
1 polymer ?
#
loop_
_entity_poly.entity_id
_entity_poly.type
_entity_poly.pdbx_seq_one_letter_code
_entity_poly.pdbx_strand_id
1 'polypeptide(L)' 'MVFKGRLTRDIKSHNGGVWKIANSVKNLGAKKTRLGTADKSLKIIGD' A
#
# COMPACT_ATOMS: atom_id res chain seq x y z
N MET A 1 -10.75 -1.00 13.53
CA MET A 1 -9.78 0.05 13.13
C MET A 1 -10.00 0.35 11.65
N VAL A 2 -10.64 1.46 11.33
CA VAL A 2 -10.88 1.85 9.92
C VAL A 2 -9.69 2.71 9.49
N PHE A 3 -8.85 2.20 8.60
CA PHE A 3 -7.72 2.94 8.04
C PHE A 3 -8.25 4.08 7.18
N LYS A 4 -8.06 5.34 7.62
CA LYS A 4 -8.32 6.55 6.84
C LYS A 4 -7.12 6.85 5.92
N GLY A 5 -6.67 5.85 5.16
CA GLY A 5 -5.51 5.91 4.26
C GLY A 5 -5.90 5.64 2.81
N ARG A 6 -5.16 6.17 1.84
CA ARG A 6 -5.46 5.94 0.42
C ARG A 6 -4.75 4.67 -0.05
N LEU A 7 -5.52 3.76 -0.66
CA LEU A 7 -5.08 2.45 -1.14
C LEU A 7 -5.07 2.44 -2.68
N THR A 8 -4.00 1.94 -3.29
CA THR A 8 -3.98 1.62 -4.74
C THR A 8 -3.60 0.16 -4.94
N ARG A 9 -4.22 -0.50 -5.92
CA ARG A 9 -3.92 -1.90 -6.26
C ARG A 9 -2.44 -2.03 -6.63
N ASP A 10 -1.75 -2.97 -6.01
CA ASP A 10 -0.39 -3.33 -6.40
C ASP A 10 -0.45 -4.16 -7.69
N ILE A 11 0.08 -3.60 -8.78
CA ILE A 11 -0.04 -4.18 -10.14
C ILE A 11 1.11 -5.16 -10.41
N LYS A 12 2.20 -5.07 -9.64
CA LYS A 12 3.41 -5.87 -9.88
C LYS A 12 3.43 -7.17 -9.06
N SER A 13 2.75 -7.19 -7.91
CA SER A 13 2.39 -8.38 -7.12
C SER A 13 3.51 -9.45 -7.04
N HIS A 14 4.75 -9.05 -6.73
CA HIS A 14 5.85 -10.02 -6.66
C HIS A 14 5.81 -10.92 -5.42
N ASN A 15 5.15 -10.50 -4.32
CA ASN A 15 5.17 -11.21 -3.02
C ASN A 15 3.80 -11.27 -2.31
N GLY A 16 2.68 -11.34 -3.04
CA GLY A 16 1.34 -11.37 -2.41
C GLY A 16 0.86 -10.02 -1.86
N GLY A 17 1.60 -8.95 -2.15
CA GLY A 17 1.16 -7.57 -1.92
C GLY A 17 0.04 -7.21 -2.89
N VAL A 18 -1.10 -6.80 -2.36
CA VAL A 18 -2.31 -6.45 -3.12
C VAL A 18 -2.58 -4.95 -3.09
N TRP A 19 -2.13 -4.27 -2.04
CA TRP A 19 -2.37 -2.84 -1.85
C TRP A 19 -1.08 -2.09 -1.55
N LYS A 20 -0.89 -0.93 -2.17
CA LYS A 20 0.03 0.09 -1.69
C LYS A 20 -0.73 1.04 -0.78
N ILE A 21 -0.15 1.33 0.39
CA ILE A 21 -0.77 2.22 1.38
C ILE A 21 0.05 3.51 1.45
N ALA A 22 -0.64 4.64 1.47
CA ALA A 22 -0.04 5.91 1.85
C ALA A 22 -1.03 6.80 2.59
N ASN A 23 -0.51 7.81 3.28
CA ASN A 23 -1.29 8.85 3.94
C ASN A 23 -1.91 9.88 2.96
N SER A 24 -1.54 9.87 1.67
CA SER A 24 -2.09 10.74 0.62
C SER A 24 -1.92 10.15 -0.79
N VAL A 25 -2.72 10.56 -1.78
CA VAL A 25 -2.58 10.08 -3.19
C VAL A 25 -1.21 10.46 -3.74
N LYS A 26 -0.74 11.69 -3.46
CA LYS A 26 0.56 12.16 -3.95
C LYS A 26 1.69 11.21 -3.51
N ASN A 27 1.54 10.61 -2.34
CA ASN A 27 2.52 9.75 -1.71
C ASN A 27 2.48 8.31 -2.23
N LEU A 28 1.43 7.92 -2.98
CA LEU A 28 1.40 6.64 -3.69
C LEU A 28 2.29 6.64 -4.94
N GLY A 29 2.65 7.82 -5.46
CA GLY A 29 3.45 7.97 -6.69
C GLY A 29 4.92 7.57 -6.56
N ALA A 30 5.49 7.57 -5.36
CA ALA A 30 6.90 7.21 -5.14
C ALA A 30 7.07 6.18 -4.03
N LYS A 31 8.01 5.23 -4.21
CA LYS A 31 8.25 4.15 -3.23
C LYS A 31 8.58 4.72 -1.84
N LYS A 32 9.52 5.66 -1.78
CA LYS A 32 9.98 6.36 -0.57
C LYS A 32 8.90 7.11 0.23
N THR A 33 7.74 7.38 -0.36
CA THR A 33 6.63 8.09 0.31
C THR A 33 5.47 7.17 0.66
N ARG A 34 5.52 5.89 0.27
CA ARG A 34 4.52 4.91 0.67
C ARG A 34 4.78 4.50 2.12
N LEU A 35 3.71 4.11 2.80
CA LEU A 35 3.79 3.54 4.14
C LEU A 35 4.08 2.04 4.10
N GLY A 36 3.82 1.40 2.95
CA GLY A 36 4.15 0.02 2.71
C GLY A 36 3.23 -0.64 1.70
N THR A 37 3.40 -1.96 1.59
CA THR A 37 2.64 -2.88 0.78
C THR A 37 1.86 -3.80 1.72
N ALA A 38 0.55 -3.93 1.48
CA ALA A 38 -0.33 -4.78 2.27
C ALA A 38 -0.90 -5.94 1.45
N ASP A 39 -1.22 -7.03 2.13
CA ASP A 39 -1.94 -8.17 1.58
C ASP A 39 -3.46 -7.90 1.45
N LYS A 40 -4.21 -8.90 0.99
CA LYS A 40 -5.67 -8.82 0.76
C LYS A 40 -6.48 -8.41 1.99
N SER A 41 -5.98 -8.70 3.18
CA SER A 41 -6.59 -8.40 4.48
C SER A 41 -6.12 -7.07 5.07
N LEU A 42 -5.45 -6.22 4.27
CA LEU A 42 -4.90 -4.91 4.66
C LEU A 42 -3.81 -4.99 5.75
N LYS A 43 -3.16 -6.14 5.89
CA LYS A 43 -1.99 -6.28 6.77
C LYS A 43 -0.72 -5.92 5.99
N ILE A 44 0.14 -5.08 6.57
CA ILE A 44 1.41 -4.67 5.97
C ILE A 44 2.36 -5.87 5.94
N ILE A 45 2.96 -6.13 4.77
CA ILE A 45 3.88 -7.24 4.52
C ILE A 45 5.23 -6.81 3.93
N GLY A 46 5.40 -5.51 3.63
CA GLY A 46 6.66 -5.00 3.09
C GLY A 46 6.60 -3.54 2.66
N ASP A 47 7.65 -3.10 1.97
CA ASP A 47 7.84 -1.74 1.40
C ASP A 47 8.20 -1.81 -0.09
#